data_AF-A0A378WQJ5-F1
#
_entry.id   AF-A0A378WQJ5-F1
#
_cell.length_a   1.000
_cell.length_b   1.000
_cell.length_c   1.000
_cell.angle_alpha   90.00
_cell.angle_beta   90.00
_cell.angle_gamma   90.00
#
_symmetry.space_group_name_H-M   'P 1'
#
loop_
_entity.id
_entity.type
_entity.pdbx_description
1 polymer ?
#
loop_
_entity_poly.entity_id
_entity_poly.type
_entity_poly.pdbx_seq_one_letter_code
_entity_poly.pdbx_strand_id
1 'polypeptide(L)'
;MGNLREQIIAELGVAAEIEPKVEVRRRVEFLADYLSSTPATGFVLGISGGQDSSLTGKLCQLAVDELRARDRRRPSSRSGFPTVRRPMPTTRSGHWISSARTMWSRSM
;
A
#
# COMPACT_ATOMS: atom_id res chain seq x y z
N MET A 1 -23.39 0.81 29.29
CA MET A 1 -22.04 1.09 28.72
C MET A 1 -21.73 -0.08 27.80
N GLY A 2 -21.62 0.16 26.49
CA GLY A 2 -21.18 -0.88 25.55
C GLY A 2 -19.84 -1.46 26.02
N ASN A 3 -19.63 -2.75 25.83
CA ASN A 3 -18.40 -3.35 26.31
C ASN A 3 -17.21 -2.76 25.52
N LEU A 4 -16.03 -2.64 26.15
CA LEU A 4 -14.84 -2.03 25.53
C LEU A 4 -14.50 -2.68 24.17
N ARG A 5 -14.80 -3.97 24.02
CA ARG A 5 -14.57 -4.72 22.78
C ARG A 5 -15.43 -4.21 21.63
N GLU A 6 -16.71 -3.92 21.85
CA GLU A 6 -17.62 -3.34 20.84
C GLU A 6 -17.11 -1.99 20.36
N GLN A 7 -16.58 -1.17 21.27
CA GLN A 7 -15.99 0.13 20.92
C GLN A 7 -14.76 -0.04 20.02
N ILE A 8 -13.86 -0.96 20.36
CA ILE A 8 -12.65 -1.25 19.58
C ILE A 8 -13.02 -1.78 18.18
N ILE A 9 -13.99 -2.70 18.09
CA ILE A 9 -14.42 -3.26 16.80
C ILE A 9 -14.98 -2.17 15.89
N ALA A 10 -15.81 -1.27 16.46
CA ALA A 10 -16.39 -0.16 15.72
C ALA A 10 -15.31 0.84 15.25
N GLU A 11 -14.33 1.16 16.10
CA GLU A 11 -13.27 2.11 15.78
C GLU A 11 -12.28 1.58 14.73
N LEU A 12 -11.92 0.30 14.79
CA LEU A 12 -11.02 -0.32 13.81
C LEU A 12 -11.74 -0.72 12.51
N GLY A 13 -13.06 -0.65 12.47
CA GLY A 13 -13.87 -1.01 11.29
C GLY A 13 -13.74 -2.48 10.88
N VAL A 14 -13.49 -3.38 11.84
CA VAL A 14 -13.28 -4.80 11.56
C VAL A 14 -14.62 -5.50 11.37
N ALA A 15 -14.80 -6.17 10.24
CA ALA A 15 -15.96 -7.01 9.99
C ALA A 15 -15.81 -8.39 10.69
N ALA A 16 -16.91 -8.95 11.17
CA ALA A 16 -16.92 -10.28 11.79
C ALA A 16 -16.59 -11.40 10.79
N GLU A 17 -17.01 -11.23 9.54
CA GLU A 17 -16.75 -12.14 8.43
C GLU A 17 -16.33 -11.34 7.20
N ILE A 18 -15.46 -11.92 6.38
CA ILE A 18 -15.01 -11.33 5.12
C ILE A 18 -15.10 -12.35 4.00
N GLU A 19 -15.47 -11.90 2.79
CA GLU A 19 -15.20 -12.66 1.57
C GLU A 19 -13.88 -12.12 0.96
N PRO A 20 -12.77 -12.90 1.00
CA PRO A 20 -11.47 -12.48 0.47
C PRO A 20 -11.50 -11.90 -0.96
N LYS A 21 -12.23 -12.48 -1.90
CA LYS A 21 -12.32 -12.04 -3.30
C LYS A 21 -12.98 -10.67 -3.41
N VAL A 22 -14.07 -10.45 -2.67
CA VAL A 22 -14.78 -9.16 -2.64
C VAL A 22 -13.88 -8.09 -2.02
N GLU A 23 -13.24 -8.44 -0.91
CA GLU A 23 -12.33 -7.56 -0.17
C GLU A 23 -11.07 -7.18 -0.98
N VAL A 24 -10.53 -8.11 -1.78
CA VAL A 24 -9.45 -7.82 -2.74
C VAL A 24 -9.93 -6.84 -3.79
N ARG A 25 -11.09 -7.08 -4.41
CA ARG A 25 -11.63 -6.18 -5.45
C ARG A 25 -11.84 -4.76 -4.92
N ARG A 26 -12.49 -4.64 -3.76
CA ARG A 26 -12.77 -3.37 -3.09
C ARG A 26 -11.48 -2.60 -2.77
N ARG A 27 -10.43 -3.28 -2.28
CA ARG A 27 -9.12 -2.63 -2.00
C ARG A 27 -8.40 -2.21 -3.27
N VAL A 28 -8.45 -3.02 -4.33
CA VAL A 28 -7.85 -2.68 -5.63
C VAL A 28 -8.53 -1.46 -6.24
N GLU A 29 -9.87 -1.42 -6.23
CA GLU A 29 -10.64 -0.26 -6.70
C GLU A 29 -10.33 0.99 -5.88
N PHE A 30 -10.35 0.89 -4.55
CA PHE A 30 -9.98 1.99 -3.67
C PHE A 30 -8.58 2.54 -4.00
N LEU A 31 -7.58 1.67 -4.16
CA LEU A 31 -6.23 2.08 -4.51
C LEU A 31 -6.18 2.75 -5.90
N ALA A 32 -6.84 2.17 -6.90
CA ALA A 32 -6.87 2.72 -8.25
C ALA A 32 -7.51 4.12 -8.27
N ASP A 33 -8.64 4.27 -7.61
CA ASP A 33 -9.38 5.52 -7.54
C ASP A 33 -8.62 6.56 -6.70
N TYR A 34 -8.00 6.14 -5.60
CA TYR A 34 -7.13 6.99 -4.78
C TYR A 34 -5.95 7.53 -5.60
N LEU A 35 -5.23 6.67 -6.33
CA LEU A 35 -4.10 7.13 -7.16
C LEU A 35 -4.57 8.11 -8.23
N SER A 36 -5.71 7.82 -8.89
CA SER A 36 -6.31 8.69 -9.90
C SER A 36 -6.77 10.05 -9.36
N SER A 37 -7.10 10.12 -8.07
CA SER A 37 -7.51 11.36 -7.39
C SER A 37 -6.32 12.27 -7.04
N THR A 38 -5.09 11.80 -7.21
CA THR A 38 -3.87 12.51 -6.87
C THR A 38 -3.02 12.80 -8.13
N PRO A 39 -2.11 13.79 -8.10
CA PRO A 39 -1.11 13.96 -9.15
C PRO A 39 0.01 12.90 -9.10
N ALA A 40 -0.05 11.98 -8.13
CA ALA A 40 0.91 10.90 -8.02
C ALA A 40 0.70 9.88 -9.14
N THR A 41 1.75 9.13 -9.42
CA THR A 41 1.84 8.32 -10.63
C THR A 41 2.10 6.85 -10.35
N GLY A 42 2.24 6.51 -9.06
CA GLY A 42 2.39 5.14 -8.59
C GLY A 42 2.50 5.08 -7.07
N PHE A 43 2.63 3.87 -6.56
CA PHE A 43 2.80 3.58 -5.14
C PHE A 43 4.27 3.27 -4.80
N VAL A 44 4.70 3.68 -3.61
CA VAL A 44 5.99 3.27 -3.02
C VAL A 44 5.69 2.40 -1.81
N LEU A 45 6.28 1.21 -1.74
CA LEU A 45 6.06 0.26 -0.65
C LEU A 45 7.40 -0.36 -0.21
N GLY A 46 7.65 -0.35 1.09
CA GLY A 46 8.73 -1.14 1.69
C GLY A 46 8.32 -2.59 1.83
N ILE A 47 9.02 -3.51 1.15
CA ILE A 47 8.80 -4.95 1.27
C ILE A 47 9.72 -5.51 2.35
N SER A 48 9.14 -6.01 3.44
CA SER A 48 9.85 -6.61 4.57
C SER A 48 10.04 -8.12 4.45
N GLY A 49 9.32 -8.78 3.53
CA GLY A 49 9.24 -10.24 3.41
C GLY A 49 8.11 -10.87 4.23
N GLY A 50 7.34 -10.07 4.98
CA GLY A 50 6.12 -10.53 5.67
C GLY A 50 4.91 -10.66 4.75
N GLN A 51 3.85 -11.30 5.27
CA GLN A 51 2.58 -11.48 4.57
C GLN A 51 1.92 -10.15 4.21
N ASP A 52 1.92 -9.18 5.14
CA ASP A 52 1.23 -7.90 4.95
C ASP A 52 1.85 -7.08 3.83
N SER A 53 3.18 -6.98 3.81
CA SER A 53 3.89 -6.23 2.77
C SER A 53 3.81 -6.93 1.41
N SER A 54 3.79 -8.27 1.39
CA SER A 54 3.60 -9.05 0.15
C SER A 54 2.18 -8.90 -0.41
N LEU A 55 1.16 -8.98 0.45
CA LEU A 55 -0.24 -8.79 0.07
C LEU A 55 -0.46 -7.36 -0.43
N THR A 56 0.01 -6.36 0.31
CA THR A 56 -0.10 -4.95 -0.09
C THR A 56 0.59 -4.71 -1.42
N GLY A 57 1.79 -5.28 -1.63
CA GLY A 57 2.51 -5.16 -2.91
C GLY A 57 1.71 -5.74 -4.08
N LYS A 58 1.08 -6.90 -3.89
CA LYS A 58 0.23 -7.51 -4.92
C LYS A 58 -1.01 -6.66 -5.22
N LEU A 59 -1.67 -6.11 -4.20
CA LEU A 59 -2.84 -5.24 -4.38
C LEU A 59 -2.48 -3.96 -5.13
N CYS A 60 -1.37 -3.30 -4.78
CA CYS A 60 -0.88 -2.13 -5.48
C CYS A 60 -0.57 -2.43 -6.96
N GLN A 61 0.03 -3.58 -7.24
CA GLN A 61 0.31 -4.00 -8.62
C GLN A 61 -0.98 -4.18 -9.43
N LEU A 62 -1.98 -4.87 -8.87
CA LEU A 62 -3.29 -5.05 -9.51
C LEU A 62 -3.99 -3.73 -9.80
N ALA A 63 -3.93 -2.77 -8.86
CA ALA A 63 -4.54 -1.45 -9.02
C ALA A 63 -3.91 -0.66 -10.17
N VAL A 64 -2.57 -0.64 -10.26
CA VAL A 64 -1.86 0.04 -11.35
C VAL A 64 -2.13 -0.63 -12.71
N ASP A 65 -2.20 -1.96 -12.76
CA ASP A 65 -2.51 -2.68 -14.00
C ASP A 65 -3.93 -2.38 -14.49
N GLU A 66 -4.89 -2.26 -13.56
CA GLU A 66 -6.25 -1.85 -13.89
C GLU A 66 -6.31 -0.41 -14.42
N LEU A 67 -5.63 0.55 -13.78
CA LEU A 67 -5.55 1.92 -14.28
C LEU A 67 -4.94 1.99 -15.68
N ARG A 68 -3.83 1.30 -15.91
CA ARG A 68 -3.20 1.21 -17.24
C ARG A 68 -4.13 0.59 -18.29
N ALA A 69 -5.00 -0.33 -17.89
CA ALA A 69 -6.00 -0.92 -18.78
C ALA A 69 -7.17 0.05 -19.05
N ARG A 70 -7.60 0.83 -18.05
CA ARG A 70 -8.60 1.90 -18.19
C ARG A 70 -8.09 3.00 -19.14
N ASP A 71 -6.83 3.43 -18.97
CA ASP A 71 -6.20 4.45 -19.81
C ASP A 71 -6.00 3.99 -21.25
N ARG A 72 -5.62 2.73 -21.48
CA ARG A 72 -5.54 2.17 -22.85
C ARG A 72 -6.87 2.17 -23.59
N ARG A 73 -8.01 2.16 -22.88
CA ARG A 73 -9.34 2.27 -23.48
C ARG A 73 -9.76 3.73 -23.74
N ARG A 74 -9.01 4.72 -23.24
CA ARG A 74 -9.16 6.13 -23.59
C ARG A 74 -8.12 6.52 -24.64
N PRO A 75 -8.50 6.79 -25.90
CA PRO A 75 -7.55 7.27 -26.88
C PRO A 75 -7.18 8.73 -26.55
N SER A 76 -6.13 8.95 -25.76
CA SER A 76 -5.48 10.26 -25.67
C SER A 76 -3.99 10.15 -25.32
N SER A 77 -3.21 10.89 -26.09
CA SER A 77 -1.76 11.00 -26.14
C SER A 77 -1.10 11.53 -24.86
N ARG A 78 -0.45 10.66 -24.05
CA ARG A 78 0.86 10.93 -23.38
C ARG A 78 1.32 9.79 -22.46
N SER A 79 2.49 9.23 -22.83
CA SER A 79 3.62 8.75 -22.00
C SER A 79 3.41 7.80 -20.81
N GLY A 80 4.08 6.64 -20.89
CA GLY A 80 4.09 5.55 -19.90
C GLY A 80 4.82 5.82 -18.58
N PHE A 81 4.54 4.96 -17.60
CA PHE A 81 5.05 5.06 -16.23
C PHE A 81 5.98 3.90 -15.85
N PRO A 82 7.24 4.16 -15.46
CA PRO A 82 8.15 3.12 -14.99
C PRO A 82 7.81 2.72 -13.54
N THR A 83 7.65 1.42 -13.32
CA THR A 83 7.60 0.83 -11.97
C THR A 83 8.99 0.95 -11.33
N VAL A 84 9.15 1.78 -10.30
CA VAL A 84 10.39 1.86 -9.51
C VAL A 84 10.31 0.86 -8.35
N ARG A 85 10.97 -0.29 -8.49
CA ARG A 85 11.18 -1.27 -7.41
C ARG A 85 12.51 -0.98 -6.74
N ARG A 86 12.51 -0.43 -5.51
CA ARG A 86 13.69 -0.42 -4.63
C ARG A 86 13.51 -1.48 -3.54
N PRO A 87 14.31 -2.56 -3.53
CA PRO A 87 14.32 -3.48 -2.39
C PRO A 87 14.90 -2.75 -1.17
N MET A 88 14.19 -2.80 -0.05
CA MET A 88 14.75 -2.46 1.26
C MET A 88 15.75 -3.56 1.66
N PRO A 89 16.92 -3.23 2.21
CA PRO A 89 17.80 -4.24 2.79
C PRO A 89 17.09 -4.90 3.97
N THR A 90 16.80 -6.20 3.86
CA THR A 90 16.27 -7.00 4.96
C THR A 90 17.42 -7.33 5.92
N THR A 91 17.55 -6.56 7.00
CA THR A 91 18.59 -6.81 8.01
C THR A 91 18.18 -7.95 8.93
N ARG A 92 18.73 -9.14 8.68
CA ARG A 92 18.76 -10.24 9.65
C ARG A 92 19.91 -10.03 10.63
N SER A 93 19.87 -8.94 11.40
CA SER A 93 20.70 -8.70 12.62
C SER A 93 20.40 -7.30 13.19
N GLY A 94 20.22 -7.21 14.51
CA GLY A 94 19.77 -6.02 15.24
C GLY A 94 20.72 -4.80 15.22
N HIS A 95 20.91 -4.15 14.07
CA HIS A 95 21.71 -2.93 13.93
C HIS A 95 20.89 -1.64 13.73
N TRP A 96 19.56 -1.72 13.75
CA TRP A 96 18.67 -0.59 13.45
C TRP A 96 18.61 0.51 14.53
N ILE A 97 18.87 0.19 15.80
CA ILE A 97 18.81 1.19 16.89
C ILE A 97 19.91 2.25 16.75
N SER A 98 21.06 1.90 16.17
CA SER A 98 22.18 2.84 16.04
C SER A 98 22.00 3.84 14.89
N SER A 99 21.43 3.43 13.76
CA SER A 99 21.29 4.31 12.58
C SER A 99 20.16 5.33 12.69
N ALA A 100 19.06 5.00 13.38
CA ALA A 100 17.96 5.95 13.60
C ALA A 100 18.39 7.16 14.44
N ARG A 101 19.32 6.96 15.40
CA ARG A 101 19.86 8.04 16.23
C ARG A 101 20.79 8.97 15.46
N THR A 102 21.56 8.46 14.49
CA THR A 102 22.46 9.29 13.67
C THR A 102 21.71 10.18 12.68
N MET A 103 20.57 9.72 12.18
CA MET A 103 19.76 10.49 11.22
C MET A 103 19.03 11.66 11.88
N TRP A 104 18.62 11.52 13.15
CA TRP A 104 17.97 12.60 13.92
C TRP A 104 18.97 13.65 14.45
N SER A 105 20.23 13.26 14.72
CA SER A 105 21.27 14.17 15.21
C SER A 105 21.87 15.11 14.14
N ARG A 106 21.62 14.86 12.86
CA ARG A 106 22.14 15.69 11.74
C ARG A 106 21.12 16.69 11.19
N SER A 107 19.92 16.74 11.76
CA SER A 107 18.85 17.67 11.39
C SER A 107 18.52 18.67 12.51
N MET A 108 19.44 18.86 13.46
CA MET A 108 19.48 20.00 14.38
C MET A 108 20.76 20.80 14.15
#